data_AF-A0A285RQ85-F1
#
_entry.id   AF-A0A285RQ85-F1
#
_cell.length_a   1.000
_cell.length_b   1.000
_cell.length_c   1.000
_cell.angle_alpha   90.00
_cell.angle_beta   90.00
_cell.angle_gamma   90.00
#
_symmetry.space_group_name_H-M   'P 1'
#
loop_
_entity.id
_entity.type
_entity.pdbx_description
1 polymer ?
#
loop_
_entity_poly.entity_id
_entity_poly.type
_entity_poly.pdbx_seq_one_letter_code
_entity_poly.pdbx_strand_id
1 'polypeptide(L)'
;MADYDIRPLQLRILKILLAVDKVCKEHGLRYYIMAGTMLGAVRHKGFIPWDDDLDIGMPRADYDLLMSHSKEWLPKPYEAVCAENDPNYPLPFAKIQDADTTLIERMHLKYLGGIYLDVFPLDGVPQSNLKQRIHFARYDFYKRVLYFIYRDPYKHGKGPGSWLPLLCRRLFTTAGVQRSIRNVMTTYDFDKSSLVCDYDDGMRGIMPKAELGTPTPVSFEDETVWGVQDYDTYLTRKYGDYMVIPKQSGQRQHNFHYLDLDKPYREYGA
;
A
#
# COMPACT_ATOMS: atom_id res chain seq x y z
N MET A 1 -17.03 1.45 15.72
CA MET A 1 -16.57 0.17 15.16
C MET A 1 -17.15 0.09 13.77
N ALA A 2 -16.46 -0.52 12.82
CA ALA A 2 -17.01 -0.66 11.49
C ALA A 2 -18.28 -1.54 11.51
N ASP A 3 -19.18 -1.32 10.57
CA ASP A 3 -20.52 -1.95 10.53
C ASP A 3 -20.59 -3.15 9.58
N TYR A 4 -19.47 -3.85 9.38
CA TYR A 4 -19.39 -4.99 8.47
C TYR A 4 -18.65 -6.16 9.13
N ASP A 5 -18.96 -7.38 8.68
CA ASP A 5 -18.26 -8.58 9.13
C ASP A 5 -16.86 -8.65 8.49
N ILE A 6 -15.83 -8.61 9.33
CA ILE A 6 -14.44 -8.58 8.90
C ILE A 6 -13.96 -9.92 8.34
N ARG A 7 -14.50 -11.05 8.80
CA ARG A 7 -13.92 -12.35 8.44
C ARG A 7 -14.18 -12.71 6.96
N PRO A 8 -15.39 -12.52 6.41
CA PRO A 8 -15.62 -12.67 4.97
C PRO A 8 -14.70 -11.77 4.12
N LEU A 9 -14.46 -10.53 4.57
CA LEU A 9 -13.54 -9.60 3.90
C LEU A 9 -12.10 -10.15 3.92
N GLN A 10 -11.59 -10.56 5.08
CA GLN A 10 -10.26 -11.17 5.22
C GLN A 10 -10.08 -12.38 4.29
N LEU A 11 -11.07 -13.26 4.21
CA LEU A 11 -11.03 -14.43 3.32
C LEU A 11 -11.04 -14.04 1.83
N ARG A 12 -11.67 -12.92 1.46
CA ARG A 12 -11.59 -12.37 0.10
C ARG A 12 -10.20 -11.81 -0.18
N ILE A 13 -9.64 -11.04 0.75
CA ILE A 13 -8.28 -10.48 0.63
C ILE A 13 -7.22 -11.60 0.56
N LEU A 14 -7.39 -12.69 1.32
CA LEU A 14 -6.52 -13.87 1.24
C LEU A 14 -6.46 -14.45 -0.18
N LYS A 15 -7.62 -14.55 -0.86
CA LYS A 15 -7.64 -15.05 -2.25
C LYS A 15 -6.85 -14.15 -3.21
N ILE A 16 -6.89 -12.83 -2.99
CA ILE A 16 -6.07 -11.87 -3.74
C ILE A 16 -4.59 -12.14 -3.47
N LEU A 17 -4.18 -12.27 -2.20
CA LEU A 17 -2.79 -12.60 -1.85
C LEU A 17 -2.31 -13.89 -2.51
N LEU A 18 -3.13 -14.96 -2.51
CA LEU A 18 -2.75 -16.23 -3.12
C LEU A 18 -2.62 -16.14 -4.64
N ALA A 19 -3.45 -15.33 -5.29
CA ALA A 19 -3.31 -15.06 -6.72
C ALA A 19 -2.00 -14.31 -7.02
N VAL A 20 -1.67 -13.29 -6.21
CA VAL A 20 -0.41 -12.54 -6.34
C VAL A 20 0.80 -13.42 -6.03
N ASP A 21 0.76 -14.22 -4.97
CA ASP A 21 1.82 -15.16 -4.61
C ASP A 21 2.12 -16.14 -5.74
N LYS A 22 1.07 -16.72 -6.35
CA LYS A 22 1.22 -17.62 -7.50
C LYS A 22 1.92 -16.92 -8.67
N VAL A 23 1.46 -15.72 -9.03
CA VAL A 23 2.08 -14.91 -10.11
C VAL A 23 3.53 -14.59 -9.80
N CYS A 24 3.83 -14.16 -8.57
CA CYS A 24 5.19 -13.87 -8.15
C CYS A 24 6.09 -15.11 -8.23
N LYS A 25 5.63 -16.28 -7.78
CA LYS A 25 6.38 -17.54 -7.88
C LYS A 25 6.60 -17.97 -9.33
N GLU A 26 5.60 -17.84 -10.20
CA GLU A 26 5.68 -18.20 -11.62
C GLU A 26 6.68 -17.33 -12.40
N HIS A 27 6.70 -16.03 -12.11
CA HIS A 27 7.56 -15.06 -12.79
C HIS A 27 8.87 -14.73 -12.05
N GLY A 28 9.15 -15.41 -10.93
CA GLY A 28 10.36 -15.19 -10.14
C GLY A 28 10.45 -13.80 -9.48
N LEU A 29 9.30 -13.19 -9.17
CA LEU A 29 9.21 -11.87 -8.54
C LEU A 29 9.37 -11.98 -7.03
N ARG A 30 10.13 -11.03 -6.47
CA ARG A 30 10.27 -10.89 -5.02
C ARG A 30 9.12 -10.08 -4.44
N TYR A 31 8.49 -10.60 -3.40
CA TYR A 31 7.59 -9.84 -2.55
C TYR A 31 7.73 -10.31 -1.10
N TYR A 32 7.24 -9.49 -0.17
CA TYR A 32 7.20 -9.77 1.26
C TYR A 32 5.84 -9.33 1.78
N ILE A 33 5.13 -10.16 2.55
CA ILE A 33 4.10 -9.62 3.44
C ILE A 33 4.78 -8.68 4.45
N MET A 34 4.18 -7.52 4.71
CA MET A 34 4.79 -6.47 5.52
C MET A 34 3.85 -5.96 6.62
N ALA A 35 4.36 -5.07 7.47
CA ALA A 35 3.58 -4.29 8.43
C ALA A 35 2.58 -5.13 9.27
N GLY A 36 1.29 -4.77 9.24
CA GLY A 36 0.23 -5.46 9.98
C GLY A 36 0.07 -6.91 9.54
N THR A 37 0.23 -7.19 8.24
CA THR A 37 0.15 -8.55 7.69
C THR A 37 1.25 -9.45 8.24
N MET A 38 2.51 -8.99 8.26
CA MET A 38 3.61 -9.77 8.82
C MET A 38 3.45 -9.97 10.34
N LEU A 39 2.96 -8.95 11.05
CA LEU A 39 2.62 -9.05 12.46
C LEU A 39 1.52 -10.10 12.70
N GLY A 40 0.49 -10.11 11.87
CA GLY A 40 -0.58 -11.12 11.89
C GLY A 40 -0.04 -12.53 11.71
N ALA A 41 0.80 -12.73 10.68
CA ALA A 41 1.43 -14.02 10.39
C ALA A 41 2.17 -14.58 11.62
N VAL A 42 3.01 -13.75 12.26
CA VAL A 42 3.84 -14.18 13.38
C VAL A 42 3.00 -14.39 14.65
N ARG A 43 2.16 -13.41 15.00
CA ARG A 43 1.47 -13.34 16.30
C ARG A 43 0.15 -14.13 16.33
N HIS A 44 -0.63 -14.07 15.27
CA HIS A 44 -1.98 -14.67 15.20
C HIS A 44 -2.09 -15.85 14.23
N LYS A 45 -1.00 -16.15 13.49
CA LYS A 45 -0.96 -17.19 12.45
C LYS A 45 -1.92 -16.92 11.29
N GLY A 46 -2.20 -15.64 11.01
CA GLY A 46 -3.16 -15.22 10.00
C GLY A 46 -3.46 -13.73 10.15
N PHE A 47 -4.66 -13.28 9.78
CA PHE A 47 -5.03 -11.89 9.98
C PHE A 47 -5.05 -11.51 11.47
N ILE A 48 -4.72 -10.26 11.77
CA ILE A 48 -5.06 -9.68 13.07
C ILE A 48 -6.59 -9.56 13.14
N PRO A 49 -7.27 -9.95 14.25
CA PRO A 49 -8.73 -10.09 14.27
C PRO A 49 -9.56 -8.84 13.96
N TRP A 50 -8.97 -7.65 14.07
CA TRP A 50 -9.62 -6.36 13.81
C TRP A 50 -9.04 -5.64 12.58
N ASP A 51 -8.13 -6.28 11.86
CA ASP A 51 -7.42 -5.74 10.71
C ASP A 51 -8.10 -6.20 9.42
N ASP A 52 -8.38 -5.23 8.55
CA ASP A 52 -9.28 -5.33 7.41
C ASP A 52 -8.59 -5.03 6.07
N ASP A 53 -7.28 -4.93 6.07
CA ASP A 53 -6.42 -4.75 4.92
C ASP A 53 -5.26 -5.78 4.89
N LEU A 54 -4.46 -5.72 3.84
CA LEU A 54 -3.28 -6.55 3.68
C LEU A 54 -2.25 -5.82 2.83
N ASP A 55 -1.03 -5.74 3.36
CA ASP A 55 0.09 -5.03 2.76
C ASP A 55 1.19 -5.99 2.31
N ILE A 56 1.62 -5.85 1.06
CA ILE A 56 2.86 -6.46 0.59
C ILE A 56 3.86 -5.39 0.14
N GLY A 57 5.15 -5.71 0.32
CA GLY A 57 6.27 -4.94 -0.20
C GLY A 57 6.95 -5.67 -1.34
N MET A 58 7.30 -4.94 -2.40
CA MET A 58 8.05 -5.48 -3.54
C MET A 58 9.24 -4.60 -3.86
N PRO A 59 10.46 -5.14 -4.07
CA PRO A 59 11.55 -4.35 -4.62
C PRO A 59 11.11 -3.66 -5.91
N ARG A 60 11.56 -2.41 -6.12
CA ARG A 60 11.12 -1.58 -7.26
C ARG A 60 11.09 -2.29 -8.61
N ALA A 61 12.12 -3.04 -8.94
CA ALA A 61 12.20 -3.75 -10.22
C ALA A 61 11.09 -4.80 -10.37
N ASP A 62 10.83 -5.57 -9.30
CA ASP A 62 9.77 -6.59 -9.26
C ASP A 62 8.37 -5.95 -9.28
N TYR A 63 8.18 -4.85 -8.53
CA TYR A 63 6.95 -4.05 -8.54
C TYR A 63 6.64 -3.54 -9.96
N ASP A 64 7.63 -2.89 -10.61
CA ASP A 64 7.44 -2.26 -11.91
C ASP A 64 7.09 -3.33 -12.97
N LEU A 65 7.71 -4.51 -12.87
CA LEU A 65 7.45 -5.65 -13.76
C LEU A 65 6.05 -6.24 -13.54
N LEU A 66 5.61 -6.42 -12.28
CA LEU A 66 4.24 -6.86 -12.00
C LEU A 66 3.22 -5.86 -12.52
N MET A 67 3.42 -4.56 -12.30
CA MET A 67 2.47 -3.53 -12.74
C MET A 67 2.37 -3.46 -14.27
N SER A 68 3.49 -3.58 -14.99
CA SER A 68 3.50 -3.52 -16.46
C SER A 68 2.83 -4.72 -17.12
N HIS A 69 2.88 -5.90 -16.49
CA HIS A 69 2.28 -7.13 -17.00
C HIS A 69 0.99 -7.57 -16.28
N SER A 70 0.50 -6.77 -15.34
CA SER A 70 -0.64 -7.09 -14.49
C SER A 70 -1.89 -7.56 -15.24
N LYS A 71 -2.19 -6.97 -16.41
CA LYS A 71 -3.34 -7.35 -17.26
C LYS A 71 -3.21 -8.76 -17.87
N GLU A 72 -1.99 -9.24 -18.03
CA GLU A 72 -1.67 -10.53 -18.62
C GLU A 72 -1.52 -11.60 -17.54
N TRP A 73 -0.82 -11.27 -16.45
CA TRP A 73 -0.42 -12.24 -15.44
C TRP A 73 -1.46 -12.43 -14.33
N LEU A 74 -2.21 -11.38 -13.96
CA LEU A 74 -3.24 -11.53 -12.92
C LEU A 74 -4.44 -12.29 -13.50
N PRO A 75 -4.88 -13.38 -12.84
CA PRO A 75 -6.08 -14.07 -13.26
C PRO A 75 -7.31 -13.22 -12.96
N LYS A 76 -8.34 -13.30 -13.81
CA LYS A 76 -9.64 -12.72 -13.50
C LYS A 76 -10.20 -13.32 -12.20
N PRO A 77 -10.91 -12.53 -11.37
CA PRO A 77 -11.34 -11.15 -11.60
C PRO A 77 -10.33 -10.07 -11.12
N TYR A 78 -9.07 -10.43 -10.83
CA TYR A 78 -8.14 -9.49 -10.22
C TYR A 78 -7.54 -8.50 -11.22
N GLU A 79 -7.45 -7.24 -10.79
CA GLU A 79 -6.91 -6.14 -11.59
C GLU A 79 -5.95 -5.30 -10.75
N ALA A 80 -4.84 -4.84 -11.34
CA ALA A 80 -3.96 -3.88 -10.68
C ALA A 80 -4.30 -2.45 -11.07
N VAL A 81 -4.29 -1.53 -10.11
CA VAL A 81 -4.45 -0.08 -10.34
C VAL A 81 -3.35 0.69 -9.64
N CYS A 82 -2.74 1.62 -10.38
CA CYS A 82 -1.63 2.45 -9.92
C CYS A 82 -1.52 3.72 -10.77
N ALA A 83 -0.62 4.62 -10.38
CA ALA A 83 -0.38 5.87 -11.10
C ALA A 83 0.06 5.68 -12.56
N GLU A 84 0.73 4.56 -12.85
CA GLU A 84 1.24 4.22 -14.16
C GLU A 84 0.15 3.81 -15.15
N ASN A 85 -0.96 3.25 -14.66
CA ASN A 85 -2.03 2.73 -15.51
C ASN A 85 -3.35 3.52 -15.39
N ASP A 86 -3.51 4.34 -14.34
CA ASP A 86 -4.63 5.27 -14.16
C ASP A 86 -4.12 6.68 -13.80
N PRO A 87 -4.23 7.67 -14.73
CA PRO A 87 -3.83 9.06 -14.50
C PRO A 87 -4.58 9.77 -13.35
N ASN A 88 -5.73 9.24 -12.93
CA ASN A 88 -6.55 9.78 -11.84
C ASN A 88 -6.33 9.06 -10.51
N TYR A 89 -5.42 8.10 -10.46
CA TYR A 89 -5.13 7.38 -9.23
C TYR A 89 -4.41 8.27 -8.19
N PRO A 90 -4.90 8.35 -6.94
CA PRO A 90 -4.45 9.36 -5.98
C PRO A 90 -3.26 8.95 -5.10
N LEU A 91 -2.77 7.71 -5.20
CA LEU A 91 -1.79 7.14 -4.28
C LEU A 91 -0.45 6.84 -4.97
N PRO A 92 0.68 6.84 -4.23
CA PRO A 92 2.01 6.56 -4.78
C PRO A 92 2.42 5.07 -4.67
N PHE A 93 1.45 4.16 -4.63
CA PHE A 93 1.62 2.71 -4.54
C PHE A 93 0.44 2.00 -5.21
N ALA A 94 0.57 0.73 -5.60
CA ALA A 94 -0.49 0.05 -6.34
C ALA A 94 -1.50 -0.65 -5.42
N LYS A 95 -2.69 -0.87 -5.95
CA LYS A 95 -3.70 -1.78 -5.41
C LYS A 95 -3.93 -2.92 -6.38
N ILE A 96 -4.01 -4.14 -5.87
CA ILE A 96 -4.56 -5.27 -6.63
C ILE A 96 -5.94 -5.57 -6.05
N GLN A 97 -6.97 -5.47 -6.87
CA GLN A 97 -8.36 -5.48 -6.44
C GLN A 97 -9.20 -6.54 -7.15
N ASP A 98 -10.21 -7.04 -6.45
CA ASP A 98 -11.21 -7.98 -6.97
C ASP A 98 -12.33 -7.22 -7.69
N ALA A 99 -12.38 -7.34 -9.03
CA ALA A 99 -13.35 -6.64 -9.86
C ALA A 99 -14.82 -7.07 -9.65
N ASP A 100 -15.06 -8.23 -9.03
CA ASP A 100 -16.40 -8.75 -8.78
C ASP A 100 -17.00 -8.20 -7.46
N THR A 101 -16.27 -7.31 -6.77
CA THR A 101 -16.67 -6.74 -5.48
C THR A 101 -16.67 -5.21 -5.52
N THR A 102 -17.24 -4.57 -4.50
CA THR A 102 -17.22 -3.12 -4.32
C THR A 102 -16.66 -2.75 -2.97
N LEU A 103 -15.63 -1.90 -2.94
CA LEU A 103 -15.12 -1.26 -1.73
C LEU A 103 -14.84 0.21 -2.02
N ILE A 104 -15.56 1.09 -1.33
CA ILE A 104 -15.36 2.53 -1.39
C ILE A 104 -14.80 2.98 -0.06
N GLU A 105 -13.52 3.32 -0.03
CA GLU A 105 -12.86 3.80 1.19
C GLU A 105 -13.46 5.14 1.64
N ARG A 106 -13.62 6.09 0.71
CA ARG A 106 -14.07 7.45 0.99
C ARG A 106 -14.83 8.04 -0.19
N MET A 107 -16.02 8.58 0.06
CA MET A 107 -16.87 9.21 -0.97
C MET A 107 -16.21 10.31 -1.81
N HIS A 108 -15.27 11.05 -1.23
CA HIS A 108 -14.62 12.16 -1.91
C HIS A 108 -13.45 11.74 -2.78
N LEU A 109 -12.98 10.50 -2.67
CA LEU A 109 -12.04 9.93 -3.61
C LEU A 109 -12.86 9.45 -4.81
N LYS A 110 -12.57 10.00 -5.99
CA LYS A 110 -13.20 9.58 -7.27
C LYS A 110 -12.75 8.18 -7.73
N TYR A 111 -12.18 7.41 -6.83
CA TYR A 111 -11.62 6.09 -7.09
C TYR A 111 -12.67 5.06 -6.68
N LEU A 112 -13.22 4.38 -7.69
CA LEU A 112 -14.14 3.28 -7.52
C LEU A 112 -13.35 1.99 -7.68
N GLY A 113 -13.39 1.13 -6.66
CA GLY A 113 -12.59 -0.10 -6.63
C GLY A 113 -13.33 -1.23 -5.93
N GLY A 114 -12.74 -2.42 -6.02
CA GLY A 114 -13.15 -3.59 -5.27
C GLY A 114 -12.33 -3.75 -3.99
N ILE A 115 -12.59 -4.84 -3.27
CA ILE A 115 -11.71 -5.31 -2.19
C ILE A 115 -10.29 -5.44 -2.73
N TYR A 116 -9.31 -4.97 -1.97
CA TYR A 116 -7.94 -4.82 -2.46
C TYR A 116 -6.90 -5.38 -1.49
N LEU A 117 -5.71 -5.57 -2.04
CA LEU A 117 -4.44 -5.75 -1.36
C LEU A 117 -3.50 -4.62 -1.79
N ASP A 118 -2.83 -3.98 -0.84
CA ASP A 118 -1.93 -2.87 -1.09
C ASP A 118 -0.52 -3.39 -1.44
N VAL A 119 0.05 -2.88 -2.53
CA VAL A 119 1.37 -3.26 -3.04
C VAL A 119 2.30 -2.05 -2.95
N PHE A 120 3.15 -2.04 -1.93
CA PHE A 120 4.12 -0.98 -1.71
C PHE A 120 5.43 -1.28 -2.43
N PRO A 121 5.92 -0.35 -3.27
CA PRO A 121 7.26 -0.47 -3.79
C PRO A 121 8.29 -0.17 -2.69
N LEU A 122 9.34 -0.98 -2.65
CA LEU A 122 10.50 -0.82 -1.79
C LEU A 122 11.63 -0.25 -2.63
N ASP A 123 12.08 0.94 -2.25
CA ASP A 123 13.17 1.65 -2.93
C ASP A 123 14.38 1.81 -2.00
N GLY A 124 15.55 2.05 -2.57
CA GLY A 124 16.74 2.39 -1.82
C GLY A 124 16.63 3.77 -1.17
N VAL A 125 17.43 4.00 -0.12
CA VAL A 125 17.61 5.33 0.47
C VAL A 125 19.09 5.60 0.75
N PRO A 126 19.52 6.88 0.78
CA PRO A 126 20.92 7.19 1.02
C PRO A 126 21.32 6.87 2.46
N GLN A 127 22.58 6.50 2.70
CA GLN A 127 23.08 6.23 4.05
C GLN A 127 23.19 7.49 4.94
N SER A 128 23.36 8.67 4.33
CA SER A 128 23.54 9.92 5.08
C SER A 128 22.21 10.45 5.60
N ASN A 129 22.11 10.65 6.91
CA ASN A 129 20.93 11.23 7.57
C ASN A 129 20.49 12.57 6.96
N LEU A 130 21.43 13.43 6.57
CA LEU A 130 21.10 14.71 5.92
C LEU A 130 20.46 14.47 4.53
N LYS A 131 21.03 13.55 3.75
CA LYS A 131 20.47 13.18 2.44
C LYS A 131 19.10 12.52 2.59
N GLN A 132 18.89 11.70 3.62
CA GLN A 132 17.57 11.12 3.93
C GLN A 132 16.55 12.22 4.23
N ARG A 133 16.89 13.19 5.09
CA ARG A 133 15.98 14.32 5.40
C ARG A 133 15.61 15.11 4.15
N ILE A 134 16.58 15.40 3.28
CA ILE A 134 16.30 16.11 2.01
C ILE A 134 15.44 15.25 1.07
N HIS A 135 15.73 13.95 0.98
CA HIS A 135 14.99 13.00 0.17
C HIS A 135 13.52 12.93 0.58
N PHE A 136 13.25 12.70 1.87
CA PHE A 136 11.89 12.64 2.41
C PHE A 136 11.20 14.00 2.40
N ALA A 137 11.91 15.12 2.61
CA ALA A 137 11.31 16.44 2.45
C ALA A 137 10.82 16.70 1.01
N ARG A 138 11.55 16.21 0.00
CA ARG A 138 11.12 16.27 -1.41
C ARG A 138 9.91 15.36 -1.67
N TYR A 139 9.94 14.14 -1.15
CA TYR A 139 8.82 13.20 -1.26
C TYR A 139 7.55 13.79 -0.61
N ASP A 140 7.66 14.25 0.64
CA ASP A 140 6.55 14.83 1.41
C ASP A 140 6.00 16.10 0.75
N PHE A 141 6.86 16.91 0.13
CA PHE A 141 6.42 18.06 -0.66
C PHE A 141 5.47 17.63 -1.78
N TYR A 142 5.88 16.67 -2.62
CA TYR A 142 5.05 16.22 -3.74
C TYR A 142 3.82 15.42 -3.27
N LYS A 143 3.95 14.57 -2.24
CA LYS A 143 2.81 13.86 -1.61
C LYS A 143 1.78 14.86 -1.10
N ARG A 144 2.23 15.97 -0.49
CA ARG A 144 1.33 17.04 -0.01
C ARG A 144 0.69 17.83 -1.15
N VAL A 145 1.42 18.10 -2.23
CA VAL A 145 0.83 18.70 -3.45
C VAL A 145 -0.24 17.78 -4.04
N LEU A 146 0.03 16.47 -4.14
CA LEU A 146 -0.92 15.48 -4.63
C LEU A 146 -2.19 15.47 -3.77
N TYR A 147 -2.05 15.42 -2.44
CA TYR A 147 -3.17 15.54 -1.52
C TYR A 147 -4.02 16.79 -1.76
N PHE A 148 -3.39 17.95 -1.97
CA PHE A 148 -4.11 19.20 -2.23
C PHE A 148 -4.80 19.25 -3.60
N ILE A 149 -4.31 18.51 -4.60
CA ILE A 149 -5.02 18.37 -5.88
C ILE A 149 -6.36 17.65 -5.67
N TYR A 150 -6.37 16.54 -4.91
CA TYR A 150 -7.58 15.74 -4.68
C TYR A 150 -8.52 16.29 -3.61
N ARG A 151 -7.98 16.99 -2.61
CA ARG A 151 -8.78 17.59 -1.54
C ARG A 151 -9.82 18.56 -2.10
N ASP A 152 -11.06 18.45 -1.63
CA ASP A 152 -12.07 19.47 -1.90
C ASP A 152 -11.59 20.86 -1.41
N PRO A 153 -11.41 21.85 -2.30
CA PRO A 153 -10.96 23.19 -1.94
C PRO A 153 -11.92 23.87 -0.96
N TYR A 154 -13.20 23.50 -0.96
CA TYR A 154 -14.25 24.14 -0.18
C TYR A 154 -14.67 23.35 1.06
N LYS A 155 -13.90 22.31 1.45
CA LYS A 155 -14.15 21.50 2.65
C LYS A 155 -14.37 22.34 3.93
N HIS A 156 -13.79 23.53 4.02
CA HIS A 156 -13.96 24.46 5.14
C HIS A 156 -14.53 25.83 4.71
N GLY A 157 -15.34 25.84 3.65
CA GLY A 157 -15.89 27.05 3.06
C GLY A 157 -14.96 27.74 2.06
N LYS A 158 -15.34 28.94 1.60
CA LYS A 158 -14.67 29.68 0.51
C LYS A 158 -13.58 30.66 0.98
N GLY A 159 -13.12 30.56 2.23
CA GLY A 159 -12.08 31.43 2.78
C GLY A 159 -10.65 31.11 2.30
N PRO A 160 -9.61 31.71 2.92
CA PRO A 160 -8.20 31.54 2.54
C PRO A 160 -7.71 30.08 2.51
N GLY A 161 -8.34 29.19 3.28
CA GLY A 161 -8.05 27.76 3.28
C GLY A 161 -8.34 27.06 1.93
N SER A 162 -9.12 27.68 1.05
CA SER A 162 -9.41 27.17 -0.29
C SER A 162 -8.31 27.51 -1.32
N TRP A 163 -7.50 28.54 -1.03
CA TRP A 163 -6.51 29.06 -1.98
C TRP A 163 -5.38 28.07 -2.25
N LEU A 164 -4.93 27.33 -1.24
CA LEU A 164 -3.82 26.40 -1.41
C LEU A 164 -4.18 25.21 -2.32
N PRO A 165 -5.31 24.48 -2.11
CA PRO A 165 -5.80 23.49 -3.07
C PRO A 165 -6.00 24.06 -4.49
N LEU A 166 -6.60 25.25 -4.62
CA LEU A 166 -6.82 25.89 -5.92
C LEU A 166 -5.50 26.26 -6.62
N LEU A 167 -4.52 26.77 -5.88
CA LEU A 167 -3.19 27.08 -6.38
C LEU A 167 -2.46 25.81 -6.83
N CYS A 168 -2.51 24.74 -6.03
CA CYS A 168 -1.94 23.45 -6.41
C CYS A 168 -2.54 22.92 -7.71
N ARG A 169 -3.87 22.98 -7.88
CA ARG A 169 -4.56 22.59 -9.13
C ARG A 169 -4.20 23.46 -10.33
N ARG A 170 -3.83 24.73 -10.11
CA ARG A 170 -3.41 25.65 -11.18
C ARG A 170 -1.97 25.41 -11.61
N LEU A 171 -1.08 25.10 -10.66
CA LEU A 171 0.37 24.99 -10.91
C LEU A 171 0.82 23.57 -11.26
N PHE A 172 0.05 22.56 -10.88
CA PHE A 172 0.45 21.16 -11.00
C PHE A 172 -0.64 20.32 -11.64
N THR A 173 -0.22 19.33 -12.43
CA THR A 173 -1.10 18.25 -12.93
C THR A 173 -0.88 17.00 -12.09
N THR A 174 -1.92 16.18 -11.92
CA THR A 174 -1.82 14.89 -11.21
C THR A 174 -0.69 14.04 -11.78
N ALA A 175 -0.67 13.83 -13.09
CA ALA A 175 0.36 13.03 -13.77
C ALA A 175 1.78 13.60 -13.58
N GLY A 176 1.95 14.93 -13.58
CA GLY A 176 3.24 15.58 -13.34
C GLY A 176 3.75 15.39 -11.90
N VAL A 177 2.85 15.46 -10.92
CA VAL A 177 3.17 15.22 -9.51
C VAL A 177 3.47 13.75 -9.26
N GLN A 178 2.65 12.83 -9.76
CA GLN A 178 2.88 11.38 -9.72
C GLN A 178 4.27 11.02 -10.30
N ARG A 179 4.62 11.56 -11.48
CA ARG A 179 5.96 11.39 -12.07
C ARG A 179 7.07 11.95 -11.17
N SER A 180 6.84 13.10 -10.54
CA SER A 180 7.82 13.71 -9.64
C SER A 180 8.02 12.88 -8.37
N ILE A 181 6.93 12.30 -7.81
CA ILE A 181 6.98 11.36 -6.70
C ILE A 181 7.80 10.13 -7.10
N ARG A 182 7.47 9.49 -8.22
CA ARG A 182 8.22 8.34 -8.73
C ARG A 182 9.70 8.65 -8.88
N ASN A 183 10.06 9.78 -9.51
CA ASN A 183 11.45 10.17 -9.68
C ASN A 183 12.20 10.32 -8.34
N VAL A 184 11.54 10.82 -7.30
CA VAL A 184 12.11 10.85 -5.94
C VAL A 184 12.27 9.43 -5.43
N MET A 185 11.22 8.61 -5.49
CA MET A 185 11.22 7.25 -4.96
C MET A 185 12.33 6.38 -5.58
N THR A 186 12.47 6.43 -6.91
CA THR A 186 13.44 5.63 -7.66
C THR A 186 14.84 6.25 -7.75
N THR A 187 15.13 7.31 -6.98
CA THR A 187 16.45 7.96 -7.02
C THR A 187 17.57 7.00 -6.60
N TYR A 188 17.26 6.06 -5.69
CA TYR A 188 18.21 5.07 -5.21
C TYR A 188 17.65 3.67 -5.47
N ASP A 189 18.45 2.87 -6.16
CA ASP A 189 18.10 1.50 -6.52
C ASP A 189 18.08 0.58 -5.28
N PHE A 190 17.06 -0.26 -5.16
CA PHE A 190 16.89 -1.19 -4.05
C PHE A 190 18.08 -2.16 -3.93
N ASP A 191 18.48 -2.78 -5.05
CA ASP A 191 19.50 -3.82 -5.06
C ASP A 191 20.91 -3.28 -4.80
N LYS A 192 21.18 -2.03 -5.17
CA LYS A 192 22.45 -1.32 -4.90
C LYS A 192 22.52 -0.66 -3.52
N SER A 193 21.41 -0.57 -2.80
CA SER A 193 21.35 0.11 -1.50
C SER A 193 21.49 -0.87 -0.32
N SER A 194 22.05 -0.38 0.78
CA SER A 194 22.10 -1.11 2.07
C SER A 194 20.94 -0.76 2.99
N LEU A 195 20.37 0.44 2.82
CA LEU A 195 19.13 0.88 3.45
C LEU A 195 18.04 0.99 2.37
N VAL A 196 16.84 0.58 2.74
CA VAL A 196 15.64 0.63 1.89
C VAL A 196 14.49 1.20 2.71
N CYS A 197 13.39 1.56 2.06
CA CYS A 197 12.18 1.96 2.76
C CYS A 197 10.91 1.57 2.02
N ASP A 198 9.84 1.35 2.80
CA ASP A 198 8.49 1.68 2.36
C ASP A 198 8.24 3.18 2.65
N TYR A 199 7.47 3.84 1.79
CA TYR A 199 7.18 5.28 1.96
C TYR A 199 5.92 5.56 2.79
N ASP A 200 5.31 4.52 3.37
CA ASP A 200 4.04 4.66 4.08
C ASP A 200 4.24 5.42 5.41
N ASP A 201 5.23 5.02 6.20
CA ASP A 201 5.59 5.67 7.48
C ASP A 201 6.73 6.71 7.35
N GLY A 202 6.94 7.23 6.14
CA GLY A 202 7.98 8.22 5.84
C GLY A 202 9.38 7.76 6.29
N MET A 203 10.13 8.62 6.99
CA MET A 203 11.48 8.27 7.47
C MET A 203 11.53 7.10 8.45
N ARG A 204 10.41 6.75 9.10
CA ARG A 204 10.34 5.58 10.01
C ARG A 204 10.26 4.26 9.25
N GLY A 205 9.87 4.29 7.98
CA GLY A 205 9.93 3.15 7.08
C GLY A 205 11.34 2.77 6.62
N ILE A 206 12.38 3.54 6.99
CA ILE A 206 13.78 3.21 6.66
C ILE A 206 14.23 1.99 7.47
N MET A 207 14.74 0.98 6.78
CA MET A 207 15.29 -0.24 7.37
C MET A 207 16.54 -0.72 6.63
N PRO A 208 17.45 -1.45 7.30
CA PRO A 208 18.48 -2.23 6.64
C PRO A 208 17.86 -3.26 5.67
N LYS A 209 18.35 -3.31 4.42
CA LYS A 209 17.91 -4.30 3.44
C LYS A 209 18.13 -5.74 3.92
N ALA A 210 19.15 -5.95 4.76
CA ALA A 210 19.44 -7.25 5.36
C ALA A 210 18.30 -7.76 6.27
N GLU A 211 17.46 -6.89 6.84
CA GLU A 211 16.29 -7.31 7.63
C GLU A 211 15.23 -7.98 6.75
N LEU A 212 14.99 -7.42 5.55
CA LEU A 212 14.14 -8.05 4.54
C LEU A 212 14.72 -9.38 4.07
N GLY A 213 16.03 -9.39 3.78
CA GLY A 213 16.77 -10.57 3.39
C GLY A 213 16.25 -11.18 2.09
N THR A 214 16.28 -12.50 1.98
CA THR A 214 15.62 -13.23 0.90
C THR A 214 14.17 -13.54 1.27
N PRO A 215 13.19 -13.42 0.34
CA PRO A 215 11.81 -13.83 0.61
C PRO A 215 11.77 -15.24 1.19
N THR A 216 11.19 -15.38 2.39
CA THR A 216 11.24 -16.62 3.18
C THR A 216 9.82 -17.14 3.41
N PRO A 217 9.57 -18.48 3.35
CA PRO A 217 8.26 -19.05 3.63
C PRO A 217 7.77 -18.73 5.05
N VAL A 218 6.56 -18.21 5.16
CA VAL A 218 5.87 -17.90 6.41
C VAL A 218 4.44 -18.42 6.34
N SER A 219 3.95 -19.00 7.44
CA SER A 219 2.56 -19.43 7.57
C SER A 219 1.64 -18.22 7.79
N PHE A 220 0.57 -18.13 7.00
CA PHE A 220 -0.47 -17.12 7.13
C PHE A 220 -1.81 -17.78 6.82
N GLU A 221 -2.68 -17.87 7.83
CA GLU A 221 -3.86 -18.74 7.80
C GLU A 221 -3.41 -20.21 7.57
N ASP A 222 -4.08 -20.94 6.67
CA ASP A 222 -3.72 -22.31 6.31
C ASP A 222 -2.70 -22.39 5.15
N GLU A 223 -2.11 -21.25 4.77
CA GLU A 223 -1.30 -21.12 3.56
C GLU A 223 0.16 -20.75 3.87
N THR A 224 1.05 -20.94 2.88
CA THR A 224 2.46 -20.55 2.97
C THR A 224 2.82 -19.52 1.90
N VAL A 225 3.17 -18.31 2.36
CA VAL A 225 3.46 -17.13 1.54
C VAL A 225 4.87 -16.60 1.82
N TRP A 226 5.36 -15.67 0.99
CA TRP A 226 6.63 -15.01 1.25
C TRP A 226 6.52 -13.88 2.26
N GLY A 227 7.40 -13.91 3.26
CA GLY A 227 7.57 -12.87 4.26
C GLY A 227 9.03 -12.47 4.45
N VAL A 228 9.22 -11.54 5.39
CA VAL A 228 10.51 -10.98 5.80
C VAL A 228 11.38 -12.05 6.45
N GLN A 229 12.66 -12.13 6.06
CA GLN A 229 13.60 -13.13 6.58
C GLN A 229 13.89 -12.94 8.07
N ASP A 230 14.30 -11.74 8.48
CA ASP A 230 14.53 -11.39 9.89
C ASP A 230 13.31 -10.62 10.43
N TYR A 231 12.20 -11.34 10.53
CA TYR A 231 10.93 -10.73 10.90
C TYR A 231 10.93 -10.17 12.32
N ASP A 232 11.71 -10.74 13.24
CA ASP A 232 11.72 -10.33 14.64
C ASP A 232 12.37 -8.94 14.77
N THR A 233 13.52 -8.74 14.12
CA THR A 233 14.15 -7.42 14.05
C THR A 233 13.25 -6.40 13.34
N TYR A 234 12.64 -6.79 12.21
CA TYR A 234 11.72 -5.92 11.46
C TYR A 234 10.51 -5.47 12.28
N LEU A 235 9.80 -6.42 12.92
CA LEU A 235 8.61 -6.13 13.72
C LEU A 235 8.97 -5.36 15.00
N THR A 236 10.11 -5.68 15.64
CA THR A 236 10.62 -4.93 16.79
C THR A 236 10.94 -3.48 16.42
N ARG A 237 11.55 -3.24 15.25
CA ARG A 237 11.83 -1.89 14.75
C ARG A 237 10.55 -1.09 14.51
N LYS A 238 9.54 -1.72 13.90
CA LYS A 238 8.29 -1.04 13.50
C LYS A 238 7.33 -0.82 14.67
N TYR A 239 7.20 -1.80 15.58
CA TYR A 239 6.16 -1.82 16.61
C TYR A 239 6.68 -1.91 18.05
N GLY A 240 7.98 -2.11 18.26
CA GLY A 240 8.54 -2.34 19.60
C GLY A 240 8.20 -3.73 20.12
N ASP A 241 7.62 -3.82 21.33
CA ASP A 241 7.14 -5.09 21.89
C ASP A 241 5.84 -5.54 21.20
N TYR A 242 6.00 -6.06 19.99
CA TYR A 242 4.91 -6.31 19.05
C TYR A 242 4.03 -7.53 19.44
N MET A 243 4.54 -8.40 20.32
CA MET A 243 3.78 -9.55 20.82
C MET A 243 2.72 -9.15 21.84
N VAL A 244 2.86 -7.97 22.47
CA VAL A 244 1.83 -7.42 23.35
C VAL A 244 0.62 -6.99 22.52
N ILE A 245 -0.53 -7.57 22.84
CA ILE A 245 -1.81 -7.18 22.22
C ILE A 245 -2.17 -5.76 22.70
N PRO A 246 -2.40 -4.80 21.77
CA PRO A 246 -2.80 -3.46 22.15
C PRO A 246 -4.18 -3.48 22.83
N LYS A 247 -4.39 -2.55 23.76
CA LYS A 247 -5.72 -2.30 24.34
C LYS A 247 -6.72 -1.98 23.23
N GLN A 248 -8.01 -2.23 23.47
CA GLN A 248 -9.08 -2.02 22.48
C GLN A 248 -9.06 -0.63 21.83
N SER A 249 -8.71 0.44 22.56
CA SER A 249 -8.59 1.80 22.01
C SER A 249 -7.47 1.98 20.97
N GLY A 250 -6.49 1.06 20.96
CA GLY A 250 -5.41 0.98 19.99
C GLY A 250 -5.67 -0.02 18.86
N GLN A 251 -6.75 -0.80 18.94
CA GLN A 251 -7.19 -1.71 17.88
C GLN A 251 -8.00 -0.88 16.88
N ARG A 252 -7.46 -0.73 15.67
CA ARG A 252 -8.04 0.11 14.62
C ARG A 252 -8.55 -0.78 13.50
N GLN A 253 -9.72 -0.41 13.00
CA GLN A 253 -10.36 -0.97 11.82
C GLN A 253 -10.77 0.21 10.94
N HIS A 254 -10.63 0.08 9.63
CA HIS A 254 -11.07 1.10 8.70
C HIS A 254 -12.60 1.19 8.70
N ASN A 255 -13.09 2.43 8.65
CA ASN A 255 -14.51 2.69 8.42
C ASN A 255 -14.70 2.98 6.93
N PHE A 256 -14.84 1.92 6.14
CA PHE A 256 -15.18 2.04 4.72
C PHE A 256 -16.53 2.74 4.55
N HIS A 257 -16.66 3.51 3.46
CA HIS A 257 -17.91 4.17 3.14
C HIS A 257 -18.97 3.17 2.64
N TYR A 258 -18.54 2.23 1.79
CA TYR A 258 -19.38 1.19 1.22
C TYR A 258 -18.56 -0.08 1.02
N LEU A 259 -19.14 -1.24 1.34
CA LEU A 259 -18.56 -2.55 1.14
C LEU A 259 -19.66 -3.50 0.65
N ASP A 260 -19.40 -4.18 -0.46
CA ASP A 260 -20.25 -5.22 -1.01
C ASP A 260 -19.36 -6.33 -1.58
N LEU A 261 -19.51 -7.53 -1.03
CA LEU A 261 -18.66 -8.68 -1.33
C LEU A 261 -19.08 -9.44 -2.59
N ASP A 262 -20.25 -9.10 -3.15
CA ASP A 262 -20.89 -9.87 -4.21
C ASP A 262 -21.38 -9.01 -5.39
N LYS A 263 -21.22 -7.68 -5.31
CA LYS A 263 -21.52 -6.75 -6.40
C LYS A 263 -20.24 -6.15 -7.00
N PRO A 264 -20.02 -6.26 -8.33
CA PRO A 264 -18.93 -5.59 -9.01
C PRO A 264 -18.98 -4.07 -8.84
N TYR A 265 -17.84 -3.45 -8.53
CA TYR A 265 -17.77 -1.99 -8.35
C TYR A 265 -18.21 -1.22 -9.59
N ARG A 266 -18.08 -1.79 -10.79
CA ARG A 266 -18.52 -1.16 -12.05
C ARG A 266 -20.04 -1.01 -12.16
N GLU A 267 -20.81 -1.74 -11.34
CA GLU A 267 -22.27 -1.64 -11.25
C GLU A 267 -22.73 -0.76 -10.08
N TYR A 268 -21.78 -0.14 -9.37
CA TYR A 268 -22.10 0.78 -8.29
C TYR A 268 -22.73 2.07 -8.86
N GLY A 269 -23.96 2.37 -8.42
CA GLY A 269 -24.72 3.54 -8.86
C GLY A 269 -25.47 3.38 -10.19
N ALA A 270 -25.43 2.19 -10.80
CA ALA A 270 -26.31 1.78 -11.89
C ALA A 270 -27.71 1.42 -11.39
#